data_AF-A0A6C0IWI0-F1
#
_entry.id   AF-A0A6C0IWI0-F1
#
_cell.length_a   1.000
_cell.length_b   1.000
_cell.length_c   1.000
_cell.angle_alpha   90.00
_cell.angle_beta   90.00
_cell.angle_gamma   90.00
#
_symmetry.space_group_name_H-M   'P 1'
#
loop_
_entity.id
_entity.type
_entity.pdbx_description
1 polymer ?
#
loop_
_entity_poly.entity_id
_entity_poly.type
_entity_poly.pdbx_seq_one_letter_code
_entity_poly.pdbx_strand_id
1 'polypeptide(L)'
;MITELFIFFMFLLHFQLTEIIQYLYYYKTLSSSIIVSSLNNNNYHELTRIITSNLFHNGLQHLLINMISFISIGIPLEEFFGNYDQPHQFNGILYLKVLFYLMIFSGIQSIIYHYIIYLITGNEYFNQVQYCGFSAVLFGLNFITQFLKSNSIYYSLKQVLQHLLYIYIVIPGTSTIGHLAGLLSGVAVIKVIEL
;
A
#
# COMPACT_ATOMS: atom_id res chain seq x y z
N MET A 1 -6.30 18.91 0.11
CA MET A 1 -6.87 17.56 -0.13
C MET A 1 -5.96 16.51 0.50
N ILE A 2 -6.50 15.41 1.01
CA ILE A 2 -5.77 14.33 1.69
C ILE A 2 -4.78 13.66 0.73
N THR A 3 -5.20 13.40 -0.51
CA THR A 3 -4.35 12.79 -1.54
C THR A 3 -3.10 13.61 -1.80
N GLU A 4 -3.25 14.92 -2.00
CA GLU A 4 -2.14 15.86 -2.22
C GLU A 4 -1.21 15.95 -1.00
N LEU A 5 -1.77 15.91 0.22
CA LEU A 5 -0.98 15.93 1.46
C LEU A 5 -0.07 14.69 1.56
N PHE A 6 -0.60 13.50 1.24
CA PHE A 6 0.18 12.27 1.19
C PHE A 6 1.27 12.32 0.11
N ILE A 7 0.96 12.87 -1.07
CA ILE A 7 1.93 13.06 -2.16
C ILE A 7 3.07 13.97 -1.69
N PHE A 8 2.73 15.14 -1.15
CA PHE A 8 3.70 16.08 -0.61
C PHE A 8 4.59 15.42 0.44
N PHE A 9 3.98 14.67 1.37
CA PHE A 9 4.72 13.95 2.39
C PHE A 9 5.69 12.89 1.81
N MET A 10 5.26 12.11 0.81
CA MET A 10 6.13 11.13 0.15
C MET A 10 7.30 11.78 -0.61
N PHE A 11 7.10 12.98 -1.20
CA PHE A 11 8.20 13.75 -1.78
C PHE A 11 9.17 14.26 -0.71
N LEU A 12 8.67 14.78 0.42
CA LEU A 12 9.52 15.16 1.55
C LEU A 12 10.38 13.98 2.01
N LEU A 13 9.76 12.79 2.15
CA LEU A 13 10.45 11.56 2.55
C LEU A 13 11.53 11.15 1.55
N HIS A 14 11.21 11.22 0.25
CA HIS A 14 12.13 10.81 -0.80
C HIS A 14 13.37 11.71 -0.87
N PHE A 15 13.19 13.02 -0.75
CA PHE A 15 14.29 13.99 -0.82
C PHE A 15 14.96 14.26 0.53
N GLN A 16 14.50 13.61 1.61
CA GLN A 16 15.05 13.75 2.95
C GLN A 16 15.15 15.22 3.42
N LEU A 17 14.11 16.00 3.14
CA LEU A 17 14.16 17.47 3.27
C LEU A 17 14.16 17.99 4.72
N THR A 18 14.01 17.12 5.72
CA THR A 18 14.07 17.48 7.15
C THR A 18 14.79 16.43 8.00
N GLU A 19 15.29 16.81 9.16
CA GLU A 19 15.99 15.91 10.09
C GLU A 19 15.09 14.77 10.62
N ILE A 20 13.80 15.06 10.86
CA ILE A 20 12.81 14.07 11.29
C ILE A 20 12.68 12.94 10.24
N ILE A 21 12.85 13.26 8.97
CA ILE A 21 12.74 12.31 7.87
C ILE A 21 13.96 11.37 7.83
N GLN A 22 15.13 11.83 8.27
CA GLN A 22 16.31 10.97 8.40
C GLN A 22 16.10 9.87 9.46
N TYR A 23 15.37 10.17 10.55
CA TYR A 23 14.98 9.16 11.53
C TYR A 23 14.03 8.12 10.92
N LEU A 24 13.01 8.57 10.17
CA LEU A 24 12.07 7.66 9.49
C LEU A 24 12.72 6.82 8.41
N TYR A 25 13.84 7.27 7.83
CA TYR A 25 14.59 6.54 6.82
C TYR A 25 15.12 5.19 7.32
N TYR A 26 15.36 5.05 8.63
CA TYR A 26 15.67 3.75 9.22
C TYR A 26 14.56 2.73 8.96
N TYR A 27 13.29 3.16 8.95
CA TYR A 27 12.08 2.35 8.77
C TYR A 27 11.57 2.30 7.32
N LYS A 28 12.44 2.57 6.34
CA LYS A 28 12.04 2.74 4.93
C LYS A 28 11.62 1.46 4.19
N THR A 29 12.08 0.30 4.64
CA THR A 29 11.81 -0.99 3.99
C THR A 29 11.15 -1.96 4.95
N LEU A 30 10.47 -2.94 4.36
CA LEU A 30 9.83 -4.07 5.03
C LEU A 30 10.38 -5.39 4.48
N SER A 31 10.54 -6.39 5.34
CA SER A 31 10.82 -7.79 4.99
C SER A 31 10.23 -8.69 6.06
N SER A 32 9.97 -9.96 5.76
CA SER A 32 9.44 -10.88 6.78
C SER A 32 10.48 -11.20 7.85
N SER A 33 11.76 -11.32 7.49
CA SER A 33 12.83 -11.61 8.45
C SER A 33 12.96 -10.54 9.52
N ILE A 34 12.91 -9.26 9.16
CA ILE A 34 12.95 -8.14 10.11
C ILE A 34 11.77 -8.24 11.08
N ILE A 35 10.55 -8.44 10.57
CA ILE A 35 9.35 -8.46 11.41
C ILE A 35 9.34 -9.68 12.32
N VAL A 36 9.62 -10.87 11.80
CA VAL A 36 9.67 -12.10 12.62
C VAL A 36 10.77 -11.99 13.69
N SER A 37 11.96 -11.51 13.32
CA SER A 37 13.05 -11.27 14.27
C SER A 37 12.65 -10.24 15.34
N SER A 38 11.94 -9.18 14.94
CA SER A 38 11.49 -8.14 15.87
C SER A 38 10.51 -8.68 16.92
N LEU A 39 9.61 -9.58 16.52
CA LEU A 39 8.66 -10.24 17.43
C LEU A 39 9.37 -11.17 18.40
N ASN A 40 10.33 -11.96 17.92
CA ASN A 40 11.11 -12.89 18.77
C ASN A 40 11.99 -12.16 19.78
N ASN A 41 12.51 -10.98 19.41
CA ASN A 41 13.46 -10.21 20.22
C ASN A 41 12.81 -9.06 21.02
N ASN A 42 11.47 -8.95 21.02
CA ASN A 42 10.73 -7.83 21.64
C ASN A 42 11.08 -6.43 21.10
N ASN A 43 11.56 -6.32 19.86
CA ASN A 43 11.90 -5.07 19.19
C ASN A 43 10.68 -4.47 18.45
N TYR A 44 9.59 -4.23 19.17
CA TYR A 44 8.29 -3.85 18.58
C TYR A 44 8.29 -2.55 17.77
N HIS A 45 9.30 -1.69 17.93
CA HIS A 45 9.45 -0.48 17.11
C HIS A 45 9.62 -0.79 15.61
N GLU A 46 10.16 -1.97 15.26
CA GLU A 46 10.30 -2.40 13.86
C GLU A 46 8.94 -2.67 13.18
N LEU A 47 7.86 -2.87 13.94
CA LEU A 47 6.50 -3.01 13.39
C LEU A 47 6.00 -1.73 12.70
N THR A 48 6.57 -0.58 13.01
CA THR A 48 6.27 0.69 12.31
C THR A 48 6.52 0.60 10.81
N ARG A 49 7.45 -0.27 10.38
CA ARG A 49 7.74 -0.57 8.97
C ARG A 49 6.54 -1.05 8.17
N ILE A 50 5.56 -1.68 8.83
CA ILE A 50 4.31 -2.13 8.19
C ILE A 50 3.64 -0.95 7.48
N ILE A 51 3.63 0.23 8.11
CA ILE A 51 3.03 1.44 7.55
C ILE A 51 4.08 2.23 6.76
N THR A 52 5.22 2.53 7.39
CA THR A 52 6.19 3.49 6.85
C THR A 52 6.79 3.04 5.53
N SER A 53 6.98 1.74 5.31
CA SER A 53 7.53 1.22 4.05
C SER A 53 6.69 1.56 2.82
N ASN A 54 5.37 1.79 2.98
CA ASN A 54 4.52 2.24 1.88
C ASN A 54 4.84 3.67 1.43
N LEU A 55 5.44 4.49 2.30
CA LEU A 55 5.67 5.92 2.06
C LEU A 55 7.05 6.20 1.45
N PHE A 56 7.95 5.20 1.44
CA PHE A 56 9.27 5.30 0.84
C PHE A 56 9.32 4.65 -0.55
N HIS A 57 10.24 5.12 -1.39
CA HIS A 57 10.39 4.65 -2.76
C HIS A 57 11.88 4.49 -3.10
N ASN A 58 12.23 3.39 -3.77
CA ASN A 58 13.60 3.06 -4.16
C ASN A 58 14.20 3.94 -5.27
N GLY A 59 13.44 4.89 -5.83
CA GLY A 59 13.94 5.80 -6.86
C GLY A 59 12.87 6.78 -7.33
N LEU A 60 13.32 7.87 -7.98
CA LEU A 60 12.45 8.95 -8.43
C LEU A 60 11.41 8.46 -9.45
N GLN A 61 11.79 7.60 -10.40
CA GLN A 61 10.85 7.04 -11.38
C GLN A 61 9.70 6.27 -10.70
N HIS A 62 10.04 5.41 -9.72
CA HIS A 62 9.04 4.65 -8.96
C HIS A 62 8.11 5.57 -8.17
N LEU A 63 8.66 6.62 -7.53
CA LEU A 63 7.86 7.64 -6.87
C LEU A 63 6.91 8.34 -7.84
N LEU A 64 7.41 8.87 -8.96
CA LEU A 64 6.60 9.62 -9.92
C LEU A 64 5.44 8.79 -10.49
N ILE A 65 5.71 7.54 -10.88
CA ILE A 65 4.65 6.63 -11.38
C ILE A 65 3.58 6.39 -10.32
N ASN A 66 3.99 6.16 -9.06
CA ASN A 66 3.04 5.97 -7.97
C ASN A 66 2.24 7.25 -7.70
N MET A 67 2.87 8.43 -7.74
CA MET A 67 2.16 9.69 -7.48
C MET A 67 1.16 10.01 -8.60
N ILE A 68 1.53 9.82 -9.87
CA ILE A 68 0.61 10.01 -11.00
C ILE A 68 -0.58 9.05 -10.88
N SER A 69 -0.32 7.79 -10.55
CA SER A 69 -1.37 6.79 -10.32
C SER A 69 -2.25 7.16 -9.12
N PHE A 70 -1.64 7.67 -8.04
CA PHE A 70 -2.36 8.08 -6.85
C PHE A 70 -3.24 9.30 -7.09
N ILE A 71 -2.79 10.29 -7.87
CA ILE A 71 -3.63 11.41 -8.29
C ILE A 71 -4.84 10.90 -9.07
N SER A 72 -4.60 10.00 -10.02
CA SER A 72 -5.62 9.48 -10.93
C SER A 72 -6.72 8.65 -10.24
N ILE A 73 -6.38 7.99 -9.13
CA ILE A 73 -7.31 7.11 -8.39
C ILE A 73 -7.80 7.77 -7.09
N GLY A 74 -6.88 8.43 -6.38
CA GLY A 74 -7.09 8.99 -5.05
C GLY A 74 -7.98 10.22 -5.05
N ILE A 75 -7.79 11.17 -5.97
CA ILE A 75 -8.66 12.38 -6.02
C ILE A 75 -10.13 12.00 -6.26
N PRO A 76 -10.48 11.18 -7.27
CA PRO A 76 -11.88 10.77 -7.46
C PRO A 76 -12.47 10.00 -6.27
N LEU A 77 -11.67 9.15 -5.60
CA LEU A 77 -12.14 8.44 -4.40
C LEU A 77 -12.32 9.39 -3.21
N GLU A 78 -11.42 10.34 -3.02
CA GLU A 78 -11.52 11.36 -1.98
C GLU A 78 -12.80 12.18 -2.15
N GLU A 79 -13.11 12.61 -3.37
CA GLU A 79 -14.37 13.30 -3.70
C GLU A 79 -15.59 12.41 -3.46
N PHE A 80 -15.54 11.15 -3.88
CA PHE A 80 -16.63 10.19 -3.66
C PHE A 80 -16.94 10.03 -2.17
N PHE A 81 -15.92 9.76 -1.34
CA PHE A 81 -16.10 9.59 0.09
C PHE A 81 -16.41 10.89 0.82
N GLY A 82 -15.89 12.04 0.35
CA GLY A 82 -16.24 13.35 0.89
C GLY A 82 -17.72 13.68 0.74
N ASN A 83 -18.34 13.27 -0.36
CA ASN A 83 -19.79 13.39 -0.56
C ASN A 83 -20.60 12.34 0.21
N TYR A 84 -19.98 11.22 0.57
CA TYR A 84 -20.61 10.10 1.29
C TYR A 84 -20.78 10.37 2.80
N ASP A 85 -19.79 10.99 3.44
CA ASP A 85 -19.77 11.15 4.91
C ASP A 85 -20.82 12.17 5.42
N GLN A 86 -21.06 13.28 4.72
CA GLN A 86 -22.19 14.23 4.89
C GLN A 86 -22.20 15.23 3.71
N PRO A 87 -23.32 15.50 3.02
CA PRO A 87 -23.38 16.43 1.88
C PRO A 87 -23.09 17.91 2.24
N HIS A 88 -22.97 18.25 3.53
CA HIS A 88 -22.74 19.62 4.02
C HIS A 88 -21.47 19.81 4.85
N GLN A 89 -20.68 18.74 5.05
CA GLN A 89 -19.36 18.82 5.67
C GLN A 89 -18.46 17.84 4.94
N PHE A 90 -17.51 18.36 4.17
CA PHE A 90 -16.45 17.55 3.59
C PHE A 90 -15.58 17.00 4.73
N ASN A 91 -15.94 15.82 5.21
CA ASN A 91 -15.24 15.15 6.29
C ASN A 91 -14.47 14.00 5.64
N GLY A 92 -13.27 14.25 5.13
CA GLY A 92 -12.45 13.23 4.46
C GLY A 92 -11.96 12.08 5.36
N ILE A 93 -12.60 11.86 6.51
CA ILE A 93 -12.22 10.87 7.52
C ILE A 93 -12.38 9.45 6.96
N LEU A 94 -13.46 9.15 6.22
CA LEU A 94 -13.63 7.82 5.63
C LEU A 94 -12.53 7.49 4.63
N TYR A 95 -12.19 8.43 3.74
CA TYR A 95 -11.08 8.26 2.81
C TYR A 95 -9.74 8.09 3.53
N LEU A 96 -9.50 8.88 4.60
CA LEU A 96 -8.31 8.73 5.43
C LEU A 96 -8.25 7.32 6.07
N LYS A 97 -9.36 6.81 6.60
CA LYS A 97 -9.46 5.45 7.16
C LYS A 97 -9.16 4.39 6.11
N VAL A 98 -9.70 4.53 4.89
CA VAL A 98 -9.40 3.64 3.76
C VAL A 98 -7.89 3.58 3.52
N LEU A 99 -7.22 4.73 3.40
CA LEU A 99 -5.77 4.79 3.17
C LEU A 99 -4.99 4.11 4.31
N PHE A 100 -5.34 4.39 5.57
CA PHE A 100 -4.68 3.77 6.72
C PHE A 100 -4.86 2.26 6.77
N TYR A 101 -6.08 1.75 6.59
CA TYR A 101 -6.30 0.31 6.59
C TYR A 101 -5.63 -0.38 5.40
N LEU A 102 -5.61 0.26 4.24
CA LEU A 102 -4.86 -0.28 3.09
C LEU A 102 -3.36 -0.38 3.40
N MET A 103 -2.73 0.65 3.97
CA MET A 103 -1.31 0.60 4.36
C MET A 103 -1.01 -0.50 5.37
N ILE A 104 -1.87 -0.68 6.37
CA ILE A 104 -1.70 -1.70 7.42
C ILE A 104 -1.89 -3.10 6.83
N PHE A 105 -3.00 -3.35 6.14
CA PHE A 105 -3.31 -4.67 5.61
C PHE A 105 -2.35 -5.06 4.50
N SER A 106 -1.93 -4.14 3.63
CA SER A 106 -0.98 -4.46 2.56
C SER A 106 0.37 -4.87 3.14
N GLY A 107 0.85 -4.16 4.17
CA GLY A 107 2.09 -4.50 4.87
C GLY A 107 2.00 -5.86 5.54
N ILE A 108 0.94 -6.11 6.33
CA ILE A 108 0.73 -7.39 7.02
C ILE A 108 0.63 -8.56 6.03
N GLN A 109 -0.21 -8.43 5.01
CA GLN A 109 -0.41 -9.49 4.02
C GLN A 109 0.88 -9.75 3.23
N SER A 110 1.63 -8.70 2.88
CA SER A 110 2.93 -8.86 2.23
C SER A 110 3.90 -9.67 3.10
N ILE A 111 4.01 -9.39 4.39
CA ILE A 111 4.85 -10.15 5.32
C ILE A 111 4.42 -11.62 5.36
N ILE A 112 3.11 -11.86 5.54
CA ILE A 112 2.56 -13.21 5.66
C ILE A 112 2.84 -14.01 4.40
N TYR A 113 2.60 -13.44 3.21
CA TYR A 113 2.80 -14.17 1.95
C TYR A 113 4.27 -14.49 1.70
N HIS A 114 5.18 -13.53 1.93
CA HIS A 114 6.62 -13.78 1.82
C HIS A 114 7.08 -14.87 2.79
N TYR A 115 6.61 -14.82 4.04
CA TYR A 115 6.97 -15.80 5.04
C TYR A 115 6.42 -17.20 4.75
N ILE A 116 5.16 -17.32 4.29
CA ILE A 116 4.56 -18.59 3.89
C ILE A 116 5.32 -19.20 2.71
N ILE A 117 5.66 -18.39 1.69
CA ILE A 117 6.44 -18.88 0.53
C ILE A 117 7.81 -19.36 0.99
N TYR A 118 8.47 -18.63 1.89
CA TYR A 118 9.72 -19.06 2.50
C TYR A 118 9.57 -20.43 3.20
N LEU A 119 8.55 -20.62 4.04
CA LEU A 119 8.32 -21.89 4.74
C LEU A 119 8.06 -23.07 3.78
N ILE A 120 7.36 -22.83 2.67
CA ILE A 120 7.05 -23.87 1.68
C ILE A 120 8.26 -24.23 0.82
N THR A 121 9.04 -23.23 0.42
CA THR A 121 10.12 -23.40 -0.56
C THR A 121 11.49 -23.60 0.06
N GLY A 122 11.67 -23.21 1.33
CA GLY A 122 12.97 -23.12 1.98
C GLY A 122 13.89 -22.03 1.40
N ASN A 123 13.39 -21.18 0.49
CA ASN A 123 14.22 -20.18 -0.17
C ASN A 123 14.29 -18.88 0.65
N GLU A 124 15.46 -18.65 1.26
CA GLU A 124 15.79 -17.46 2.07
C GLU A 124 15.53 -16.12 1.37
N TYR A 125 15.56 -16.09 0.04
CA TYR A 125 15.22 -14.87 -0.72
C TYR A 125 13.87 -14.29 -0.29
N PHE A 126 12.83 -15.14 -0.17
CA PHE A 126 11.51 -14.65 0.21
C PHE A 126 11.46 -14.15 1.65
N ASN A 127 12.34 -14.66 2.52
CA ASN A 127 12.40 -14.20 3.89
C ASN A 127 13.13 -12.85 4.02
N GLN A 128 14.17 -12.64 3.20
CA GLN A 128 15.12 -11.53 3.34
C GLN A 128 14.86 -10.37 2.38
N VAL A 129 14.08 -10.59 1.32
CA VAL A 129 13.80 -9.55 0.33
C VAL A 129 13.17 -8.33 1.00
N GLN A 130 13.78 -7.17 0.75
CA GLN A 130 13.31 -5.89 1.24
C GLN A 130 12.51 -5.17 0.17
N TYR A 131 11.36 -4.63 0.55
CA TYR A 131 10.50 -3.88 -0.35
C TYR A 131 9.94 -2.63 0.31
N CYS A 132 9.55 -1.67 -0.52
CA CYS A 132 8.92 -0.41 -0.16
C CYS A 132 8.14 0.12 -1.36
N GLY A 133 7.23 1.06 -1.12
CA GLY A 133 6.48 1.75 -2.16
C GLY A 133 4.98 1.77 -1.91
N PHE A 134 4.33 2.79 -2.46
CA PHE A 134 2.89 3.00 -2.29
C PHE A 134 2.04 2.14 -3.24
N SER A 135 2.66 1.35 -4.11
CA SER A 135 1.96 0.58 -5.15
C SER A 135 0.97 -0.43 -4.59
N ALA A 136 1.27 -1.11 -3.48
CA ALA A 136 0.32 -2.02 -2.84
C ALA A 136 -0.97 -1.30 -2.42
N VAL A 137 -0.85 -0.09 -1.87
CA VAL A 137 -2.01 0.75 -1.53
C VAL A 137 -2.79 1.12 -2.80
N LEU A 138 -2.10 1.46 -3.89
CA LEU A 138 -2.74 1.77 -5.17
C LEU A 138 -3.53 0.59 -5.75
N PHE A 139 -3.03 -0.63 -5.64
CA PHE A 139 -3.77 -1.82 -6.05
C PHE A 139 -5.04 -2.01 -5.22
N GLY A 140 -4.98 -1.75 -3.91
CA GLY A 140 -6.15 -1.76 -3.04
C GLY A 140 -7.16 -0.67 -3.38
N LEU A 141 -6.70 0.56 -3.63
CA LEU A 141 -7.57 1.66 -4.06
C LEU A 141 -8.21 1.37 -5.42
N ASN A 142 -7.45 0.84 -6.38
CA ASN A 142 -7.99 0.45 -7.68
C ASN A 142 -9.09 -0.61 -7.54
N PHE A 143 -8.89 -1.61 -6.67
CA PHE A 143 -9.94 -2.58 -6.35
C PHE A 143 -11.20 -1.90 -5.80
N ILE A 144 -11.07 -1.02 -4.82
CA ILE A 144 -12.20 -0.28 -4.24
C ILE A 144 -12.90 0.56 -5.32
N THR A 145 -12.17 1.25 -6.18
CA THR A 145 -12.75 2.01 -7.30
C THR A 145 -13.56 1.11 -8.23
N GLN A 146 -13.05 -0.06 -8.61
CA GLN A 146 -13.79 -0.99 -9.47
C GLN A 146 -15.00 -1.58 -8.75
N PHE A 147 -14.88 -1.83 -7.44
CA PHE A 147 -15.97 -2.33 -6.61
C PHE A 147 -17.11 -1.30 -6.52
N LEU A 148 -16.81 -0.04 -6.21
CA LEU A 148 -17.79 1.03 -6.17
C LEU A 148 -18.52 1.24 -7.51
N LYS A 149 -17.85 0.98 -8.65
CA LYS A 149 -18.46 1.07 -9.99
C LYS A 149 -19.35 -0.12 -10.35
N SER A 150 -18.99 -1.32 -9.91
CA SER A 150 -19.60 -2.58 -10.37
C SER A 150 -20.46 -3.28 -9.33
N ASN A 151 -20.33 -2.91 -8.06
CA ASN A 151 -20.87 -3.60 -6.88
C ASN A 151 -20.62 -5.12 -6.89
N SER A 152 -19.49 -5.55 -7.47
CA SER A 152 -19.16 -6.96 -7.65
C SER A 152 -17.70 -7.22 -7.35
N ILE A 153 -17.45 -8.03 -6.31
CA ILE A 153 -16.10 -8.47 -5.93
C ILE A 153 -15.45 -9.23 -7.09
N TYR A 154 -16.19 -10.13 -7.74
CA TYR A 154 -15.66 -10.93 -8.84
C TYR A 154 -15.20 -10.06 -10.02
N TYR A 155 -16.04 -9.12 -10.45
CA TYR A 155 -15.69 -8.23 -11.56
C TYR A 155 -14.48 -7.35 -11.21
N SER A 156 -14.46 -6.82 -10.00
CA SER A 156 -13.38 -5.95 -9.51
C SER A 156 -12.05 -6.69 -9.40
N LEU A 157 -12.05 -7.91 -8.87
CA LEU A 157 -10.87 -8.78 -8.85
C LEU A 157 -10.35 -9.05 -10.26
N LYS A 158 -11.24 -9.40 -11.20
CA LYS A 158 -10.86 -9.67 -12.59
C LYS A 158 -10.18 -8.47 -13.24
N GLN A 159 -10.73 -7.27 -13.09
CA GLN A 159 -10.17 -6.05 -13.66
C GLN A 159 -8.78 -5.73 -13.08
N VAL A 160 -8.62 -5.82 -11.75
CA VAL A 160 -7.34 -5.50 -11.11
C VAL A 160 -6.28 -6.58 -11.38
N LEU A 161 -6.66 -7.86 -11.49
CA LEU A 161 -5.73 -8.93 -11.88
C LEU A 161 -5.23 -8.77 -13.32
N GLN A 162 -6.06 -8.28 -14.24
CA GLN A 162 -5.60 -7.95 -15.59
C GLN A 162 -4.56 -6.82 -15.56
N HIS A 163 -4.79 -5.80 -14.73
CA HIS A 163 -3.82 -4.72 -14.54
C HIS A 163 -2.52 -5.20 -13.88
N LEU A 164 -2.60 -6.13 -12.91
CA LEU A 164 -1.45 -6.78 -12.29
C LEU A 164 -0.59 -7.51 -13.33
N LEU A 165 -1.24 -8.28 -14.21
CA LEU A 165 -0.56 -8.99 -15.30
C LEU A 165 0.14 -8.02 -16.25
N TYR A 166 -0.52 -6.92 -16.59
CA TYR A 166 0.06 -5.88 -17.44
C TYR A 166 1.32 -5.27 -16.80
N ILE A 167 1.26 -4.89 -15.52
CA ILE A 167 2.42 -4.33 -14.80
C ILE A 167 3.56 -5.35 -14.73
N TYR A 168 3.26 -6.63 -14.48
CA TYR A 168 4.26 -7.69 -14.43
C TYR A 168 5.05 -7.81 -15.74
N ILE A 169 4.38 -7.64 -16.88
CA ILE A 169 5.00 -7.73 -18.21
C ILE A 169 5.77 -6.45 -18.57
N VAL A 170 5.18 -5.28 -18.30
CA VAL A 170 5.70 -3.98 -18.78
C VAL A 170 6.74 -3.38 -17.84
N ILE A 171 6.66 -3.65 -16.54
CA ILE A 171 7.54 -3.09 -15.50
C ILE A 171 8.22 -4.24 -14.75
N PRO A 172 9.24 -4.87 -15.36
CA PRO A 172 9.95 -5.99 -14.75
C PRO A 172 10.65 -5.56 -13.46
N GLY A 173 10.73 -6.48 -12.49
CA GLY A 173 11.35 -6.23 -11.19
C GLY A 173 10.44 -5.60 -10.13
N THR A 174 9.16 -5.42 -10.43
CA THR A 174 8.15 -5.04 -9.43
C THR A 174 7.70 -6.23 -8.57
N SER A 175 7.32 -5.98 -7.32
CA SER A 175 6.91 -7.05 -6.39
C SER A 175 5.50 -7.52 -6.70
N THR A 176 5.38 -8.66 -7.39
CA THR A 176 4.08 -9.32 -7.65
C THR A 176 3.37 -9.69 -6.36
N ILE A 177 4.10 -10.19 -5.37
CA ILE A 177 3.56 -10.57 -4.05
C ILE A 177 3.02 -9.33 -3.33
N GLY A 178 3.76 -8.22 -3.36
CA GLY A 178 3.31 -6.96 -2.74
C GLY A 178 2.06 -6.39 -3.42
N HIS A 179 1.99 -6.43 -4.75
CA HIS A 179 0.80 -5.97 -5.47
C HIS A 179 -0.43 -6.87 -5.23
N LEU A 180 -0.23 -8.20 -5.16
CA LEU A 180 -1.28 -9.15 -4.79
C LEU A 180 -1.80 -8.90 -3.37
N ALA A 181 -0.89 -8.65 -2.41
CA ALA A 181 -1.25 -8.23 -1.06
C ALA A 181 -2.04 -6.91 -1.06
N GLY A 182 -1.65 -5.94 -1.90
CA GLY A 182 -2.41 -4.72 -2.11
C GLY A 182 -3.86 -4.95 -2.56
N LEU A 183 -4.05 -5.79 -3.59
CA LEU A 183 -5.37 -6.17 -4.11
C LEU A 183 -6.23 -6.83 -3.01
N LEU A 184 -5.69 -7.83 -2.32
CA LEU A 184 -6.42 -8.55 -1.28
C LEU A 184 -6.67 -7.69 -0.03
N SER A 185 -5.84 -6.68 0.21
CA SER A 185 -6.10 -5.65 1.22
C SER A 185 -7.31 -4.80 0.85
N GLY A 186 -7.49 -4.46 -0.43
CA GLY A 186 -8.72 -3.81 -0.91
C GLY A 186 -9.99 -4.62 -0.58
N VAL A 187 -9.95 -5.94 -0.77
CA VAL A 187 -11.05 -6.85 -0.40
C VAL A 187 -11.30 -6.85 1.12
N ALA A 188 -10.24 -6.82 1.93
CA ALA A 188 -10.38 -6.75 3.38
C ALA A 188 -10.98 -5.40 3.82
N VAL A 189 -10.54 -4.30 3.22
CA VAL A 189 -10.99 -2.95 3.58
C VAL A 189 -12.47 -2.74 3.30
N ILE A 190 -12.99 -3.18 2.15
CA ILE A 190 -14.44 -3.03 1.86
C ILE A 190 -15.30 -3.72 2.93
N LYS A 191 -14.83 -4.87 3.46
CA LYS A 191 -15.53 -5.59 4.53
C LYS A 191 -15.43 -4.92 5.89
N VAL A 192 -14.27 -4.34 6.21
CA VAL A 192 -14.03 -3.67 7.51
C VAL A 192 -14.76 -2.33 7.59
N ILE A 193 -14.86 -1.61 6.48
CA ILE A 193 -15.51 -0.30 6.41
C ILE A 193 -17.01 -0.42 6.09
N GLU A 194 -17.49 -1.62 5.77
CA GLU A 194 -18.89 -1.87 5.38
C GLU A 194 -19.30 -1.06 4.13
N LEU A 195 -18.42 -1.07 3.11
CA LEU A 195 -18.70 -0.59 1.76
C LEU A 195 -19.36 -1.70 0.93
#